data_AF-A0A2R7R6I5-F1
#
_entry.id   AF-A0A2R7R6I5-F1
#
_cell.length_a   1.000
_cell.length_b   1.000
_cell.length_c   1.000
_cell.angle_alpha   90.00
_cell.angle_beta   90.00
_cell.angle_gamma   90.00
#
_symmetry.space_group_name_H-M   'P 1'
#
loop_
_entity.id
_entity.type
_entity.pdbx_description
1 polymer ?
#
loop_
_entity_poly.entity_id
_entity_poly.type
_entity_poly.pdbx_seq_one_letter_code
_entity_poly.pdbx_strand_id
1 'polypeptide(L)'
;MSYDMMVFDPAVAPRDAAAFLEWYDAQTEWSEKHEYDDPAVSVPALQAWFAAIVEHFPPMNGPLADDEDDRPEVTDYSVGQHVIYASFADSVAENAHGLVQVLANAHQVGFFDASGDGAIVFPDGTVVVPE
;
A
#
# COMPACT_ATOMS: atom_id res chain seq x y z
N MET A 1 12.42 13.18 2.71
CA MET A 1 10.97 13.13 2.51
C MET A 1 10.61 11.64 2.50
N SER A 2 9.33 11.31 2.48
CA SER A 2 8.85 9.94 2.30
C SER A 2 8.35 9.77 0.88
N TYR A 3 8.34 8.52 0.41
CA TYR A 3 7.68 8.12 -0.83
C TYR A 3 6.50 7.22 -0.47
N ASP A 4 5.30 7.73 -0.71
CA ASP A 4 4.06 7.10 -0.33
C ASP A 4 3.42 6.33 -1.49
N MET A 5 3.02 5.10 -1.20
CA MET A 5 2.31 4.22 -2.13
C MET A 5 1.18 3.50 -1.40
N MET A 6 0.16 3.09 -2.15
CA MET A 6 -0.94 2.30 -1.62
C MET A 6 -1.20 1.09 -2.51
N VAL A 7 -1.48 -0.06 -1.89
CA VAL A 7 -2.12 -1.19 -2.58
C VAL A 7 -3.56 -1.34 -2.11
N PHE A 8 -4.44 -1.81 -3.00
CA PHE A 8 -5.88 -1.83 -2.73
C PHE A 8 -6.59 -3.09 -3.23
N ASP A 9 -7.75 -3.37 -2.64
CA ASP A 9 -8.66 -4.40 -3.11
C ASP A 9 -9.37 -3.96 -4.40
N PRO A 10 -9.06 -4.58 -5.56
CA PRO A 10 -9.65 -4.20 -6.85
C PRO A 10 -11.15 -4.50 -6.95
N ALA A 11 -11.71 -5.31 -6.03
CA ALA A 11 -13.13 -5.65 -6.04
C ALA A 11 -14.03 -4.49 -5.57
N VAL A 12 -13.49 -3.56 -4.79
CA VAL A 12 -14.23 -2.43 -4.22
C VAL A 12 -13.74 -1.07 -4.73
N ALA A 13 -12.52 -1.01 -5.27
CA ALA A 13 -11.94 0.23 -5.77
C ALA A 13 -12.66 0.75 -7.04
N PRO A 14 -13.06 2.03 -7.08
CA PRO A 14 -13.63 2.64 -8.28
C PRO A 14 -12.65 2.65 -9.45
N ARG A 15 -13.13 2.41 -10.68
CA ARG A 15 -12.30 2.44 -11.90
C ARG A 15 -12.20 3.81 -12.56
N ASP A 16 -13.01 4.77 -12.13
CA ASP A 16 -12.93 6.16 -12.57
C ASP A 16 -11.93 6.91 -11.68
N ALA A 17 -11.10 7.78 -12.28
CA ALA A 17 -10.01 8.46 -11.57
C ALA A 17 -10.52 9.35 -10.43
N ALA A 18 -11.54 10.17 -10.70
CA ALA A 18 -12.06 11.11 -9.71
C ALA A 18 -12.75 10.35 -8.56
N ALA A 19 -13.55 9.34 -8.90
CA ALA A 19 -14.18 8.49 -7.89
C ALA A 19 -13.16 7.70 -7.08
N PHE A 20 -12.04 7.27 -7.68
CA PHE A 20 -10.96 6.59 -6.96
C PHE A 20 -10.29 7.53 -5.97
N LEU A 21 -10.02 8.78 -6.35
CA LEU A 21 -9.42 9.76 -5.43
C LEU A 21 -10.34 10.10 -4.26
N GLU A 22 -11.64 10.29 -4.51
CA GLU A 22 -12.62 10.46 -3.42
C GLU A 22 -12.66 9.25 -2.49
N TRP A 23 -12.57 8.04 -3.05
CA TRP A 23 -12.51 6.81 -2.29
C TRP A 23 -11.20 6.70 -1.48
N TYR A 24 -10.06 7.00 -2.09
CA TYR A 24 -8.74 7.05 -1.45
C TYR A 24 -8.72 8.01 -0.27
N ASP A 25 -9.22 9.24 -0.45
CA ASP A 25 -9.32 10.24 0.61
C ASP A 25 -10.11 9.65 1.80
N ALA A 26 -11.27 9.03 1.53
CA ALA A 26 -12.09 8.40 2.57
C ALA A 26 -11.39 7.21 3.25
N GLN A 27 -10.59 6.41 2.54
CA GLN A 27 -9.81 5.33 3.15
C GLN A 27 -8.73 5.89 4.09
N THR A 28 -8.06 6.97 3.67
CA THR A 28 -6.98 7.61 4.44
C THR A 28 -7.46 8.55 5.56
N GLU A 29 -8.77 8.68 5.76
CA GLU A 29 -9.32 9.23 7.01
C GLU A 29 -9.13 8.30 8.21
N TRP A 30 -8.78 7.03 7.98
CA TRP A 30 -8.51 6.02 9.00
C TRP A 30 -9.66 5.90 10.03
N SER A 31 -10.90 5.81 9.52
CA SER A 31 -12.13 5.83 10.33
C SER A 31 -12.67 4.44 10.75
N GLU A 32 -12.02 3.35 10.33
CA GLU A 32 -12.35 1.98 10.71
C GLU A 32 -12.15 1.73 12.22
N LYS A 33 -12.87 0.74 12.77
CA LYS A 33 -12.90 0.45 14.22
C LYS A 33 -11.86 -0.59 14.64
N HIS A 34 -10.61 -0.39 14.22
CA HIS A 34 -9.45 -1.20 14.60
C HIS A 34 -8.17 -0.37 14.52
N GLU A 35 -7.08 -0.93 15.02
CA GLU A 35 -5.73 -0.40 14.81
C GLU A 35 -5.28 -0.68 13.37
N TYR A 36 -4.36 0.12 12.85
CA TYR A 36 -3.90 0.06 11.45
C TYR A 36 -2.53 -0.61 11.31
N ASP A 37 -2.10 -1.37 12.31
CA ASP A 37 -0.79 -2.02 12.35
C ASP A 37 -0.87 -3.55 12.27
N ASP A 38 -2.07 -4.15 12.33
CA ASP A 38 -2.26 -5.59 12.22
C ASP A 38 -2.72 -6.00 10.81
N PRO A 39 -1.89 -6.70 10.01
CA PRO A 39 -2.29 -7.18 8.68
C PRO A 39 -3.53 -8.09 8.69
N ALA A 40 -3.85 -8.74 9.81
CA ALA A 40 -4.99 -9.65 9.90
C ALA A 40 -6.36 -8.97 9.67
N VAL A 41 -6.45 -7.64 9.74
CA VAL A 41 -7.69 -6.89 9.47
C VAL A 41 -8.03 -6.80 7.98
N SER A 42 -7.03 -6.89 7.09
CA SER A 42 -7.22 -6.74 5.64
C SER A 42 -7.86 -7.96 4.98
N VAL A 43 -8.32 -7.80 3.74
CA VAL A 43 -8.71 -8.93 2.89
C VAL A 43 -7.53 -9.87 2.55
N PRO A 44 -7.77 -11.17 2.30
CA PRO A 44 -6.69 -12.16 2.15
C PRO A 44 -5.63 -11.86 1.09
N ALA A 45 -6.00 -11.19 -0.02
CA ALA A 45 -5.04 -10.83 -1.06
C ALA A 45 -4.04 -9.76 -0.57
N LEU A 46 -4.52 -8.78 0.20
CA LEU A 46 -3.68 -7.75 0.81
C LEU A 46 -2.83 -8.33 1.95
N GLN A 47 -3.36 -9.28 2.73
CA GLN A 47 -2.56 -10.02 3.71
C GLN A 47 -1.39 -10.77 3.05
N ALA A 48 -1.64 -11.44 1.92
CA ALA A 48 -0.62 -12.17 1.18
C ALA A 48 0.43 -11.24 0.58
N TRP A 49 0.00 -10.09 0.04
CA TRP A 49 0.91 -9.04 -0.41
C TRP A 49 1.77 -8.49 0.73
N PHE A 50 1.16 -8.21 1.89
CA PHE A 50 1.85 -7.68 3.06
C PHE A 50 2.91 -8.67 3.55
N ALA A 51 2.56 -9.94 3.68
CA ALA A 51 3.49 -10.99 4.08
C ALA A 51 4.74 -11.08 3.17
N ALA A 52 4.59 -10.75 1.87
CA ALA A 52 5.70 -10.73 0.92
C ALA A 52 6.53 -9.44 0.98
N ILE A 53 5.91 -8.26 1.10
CA ILE A 53 6.65 -6.99 1.11
C ILE A 53 7.51 -6.85 2.38
N VAL A 54 7.03 -7.34 3.53
CA VAL A 54 7.73 -7.20 4.80
C VAL A 54 9.02 -8.03 4.91
N GLU A 55 9.23 -9.00 4.01
CA GLU A 55 10.52 -9.69 3.90
C GLU A 55 11.64 -8.76 3.41
N HIS A 56 11.28 -7.65 2.76
CA HIS A 56 12.21 -6.66 2.20
C HIS A 56 12.11 -5.29 2.89
N PHE A 57 10.89 -4.89 3.26
CA PHE A 57 10.56 -3.62 3.87
C PHE A 57 9.79 -3.88 5.17
N PRO A 58 10.49 -4.20 6.28
CA PRO A 58 9.83 -4.56 7.54
C PRO A 58 8.99 -3.39 8.09
N PRO A 59 7.89 -3.67 8.81
CA PRO A 59 7.04 -2.62 9.32
C PRO A 59 7.66 -1.92 10.53
N MET A 60 7.47 -0.61 10.62
CA MET A 60 7.88 0.20 11.77
C MET A 60 7.05 -0.09 13.03
N ASN A 61 5.79 -0.49 12.86
CA ASN A 61 4.82 -0.70 13.93
C ASN A 61 4.10 -2.05 13.78
N GLY A 62 3.42 -2.47 14.85
CA GLY A 62 2.58 -3.67 14.83
C GLY A 62 3.30 -4.97 15.20
N PRO A 63 2.65 -6.13 15.01
CA PRO A 63 3.10 -7.41 15.57
C PRO A 63 4.36 -7.99 14.89
N LEU A 64 4.76 -7.43 13.75
CA LEU A 64 5.94 -7.84 12.98
C LEU A 64 7.10 -6.84 13.06
N ALA A 65 6.95 -5.75 13.83
CA ALA A 65 8.00 -4.75 13.98
C ALA A 65 9.16 -5.23 14.85
N ASP A 66 10.34 -4.70 14.56
CA ASP A 66 11.55 -4.86 15.37
C ASP A 66 12.05 -3.46 15.77
N ASP A 67 11.87 -3.09 17.04
CA ASP A 67 12.22 -1.77 17.58
C ASP A 67 13.74 -1.46 17.49
N GLU A 68 14.57 -2.48 17.31
CA GLU A 68 16.02 -2.33 17.16
C GLU A 68 16.47 -2.15 15.69
N ASP A 69 15.57 -2.31 14.72
CA ASP A 69 15.86 -2.14 13.30
C ASP A 69 15.80 -0.66 12.90
N ASP A 70 16.95 -0.10 12.53
CA ASP A 70 17.12 1.31 12.16
C ASP A 70 17.44 1.49 10.67
N ARG A 71 17.27 0.44 9.88
CA ARG A 71 17.56 0.44 8.44
C ARG A 71 16.57 1.33 7.67
N PRO A 72 16.99 1.93 6.54
CA PRO A 72 16.11 2.75 5.72
C PRO A 72 14.92 1.98 5.09
N GLU A 73 14.97 0.65 5.07
CA GLU A 73 13.88 -0.23 4.62
C GLU A 73 12.73 -0.35 5.63
N VAL A 74 12.93 0.03 6.90
CA VAL A 74 11.84 0.06 7.87
C VAL A 74 10.79 1.06 7.42
N THR A 75 9.58 0.57 7.19
CA THR A 75 8.53 1.28 6.46
C THR A 75 7.32 1.48 7.37
N ASP A 76 6.74 2.68 7.34
CA ASP A 76 5.51 2.95 8.07
C ASP A 76 4.31 2.47 7.26
N TYR A 77 3.53 1.56 7.83
CA TYR A 77 2.37 0.96 7.18
C TYR A 77 1.09 1.36 7.91
N SER A 78 0.04 1.63 7.15
CA SER A 78 -1.33 1.73 7.65
C SER A 78 -2.21 0.73 6.91
N VAL A 79 -2.69 -0.26 7.66
CA VAL A 79 -3.40 -1.44 7.19
C VAL A 79 -4.90 -1.28 7.44
N GLY A 80 -5.65 -0.97 6.37
CA GLY A 80 -7.11 -0.98 6.38
C GLY A 80 -7.70 -2.29 5.88
N GLN A 81 -9.02 -2.43 5.91
CA GLN A 81 -9.68 -3.65 5.42
C GLN A 81 -9.44 -3.88 3.91
N HIS A 82 -9.48 -2.80 3.13
CA HIS A 82 -9.40 -2.84 1.66
C HIS A 82 -8.21 -2.06 1.07
N VAL A 83 -7.34 -1.50 1.91
CA VAL A 83 -6.12 -0.82 1.48
C VAL A 83 -4.96 -1.15 2.42
N ILE A 84 -3.75 -1.12 1.89
CA ILE A 84 -2.53 -0.98 2.69
C ILE A 84 -1.76 0.20 2.14
N TYR A 85 -1.56 1.21 2.97
CA TYR A 85 -0.74 2.38 2.69
C TYR A 85 0.65 2.17 3.27
N ALA A 86 1.68 2.58 2.54
CA ALA A 86 3.08 2.38 2.90
C ALA A 86 3.89 3.65 2.60
N SER A 87 4.57 4.15 3.63
CA SER A 87 5.42 5.34 3.58
C SER A 87 6.90 4.92 3.68
N PHE A 88 7.57 4.89 2.54
CA PHE A 88 8.96 4.45 2.41
C PHE A 88 9.92 5.63 2.59
N ALA A 89 11.14 5.38 3.06
CA ALA A 89 12.18 6.39 3.02
C ALA A 89 12.60 6.69 1.57
N ASP A 90 12.81 7.97 1.23
CA ASP A 90 13.23 8.41 -0.12
C ASP A 90 14.44 7.62 -0.65
N SER A 91 15.39 7.26 0.23
CA SER A 91 16.63 6.57 -0.14
C SER A 91 16.42 5.17 -0.72
N VAL A 92 15.26 4.56 -0.46
CA VAL A 92 14.90 3.21 -0.94
C VAL A 92 13.68 3.22 -1.86
N ALA A 93 13.12 4.40 -2.15
CA ALA A 93 11.86 4.57 -2.88
C ALA A 93 11.85 3.91 -4.26
N GLU A 94 12.93 4.02 -5.05
CA GLU A 94 13.01 3.41 -6.39
C GLU A 94 12.91 1.88 -6.31
N ASN A 95 13.60 1.26 -5.35
CA ASN A 95 13.55 -0.19 -5.14
C ASN A 95 12.19 -0.63 -4.58
N ALA A 96 11.64 0.14 -3.65
CA ALA A 96 10.31 -0.09 -3.09
C ALA A 96 9.25 -0.05 -4.18
N HIS A 97 9.24 0.99 -5.03
CA HIS A 97 8.26 1.17 -6.10
C HIS A 97 8.22 0.00 -7.07
N GLY A 98 9.40 -0.47 -7.51
CA GLY A 98 9.50 -1.64 -8.36
C GLY A 98 8.95 -2.91 -7.69
N LEU A 99 9.34 -3.16 -6.44
CA LEU A 99 8.90 -4.36 -5.72
C LEU A 99 7.40 -4.34 -5.41
N VAL A 100 6.86 -3.19 -5.00
CA VAL A 100 5.43 -3.01 -4.72
C VAL A 100 4.60 -3.37 -5.94
N GLN A 101 4.97 -2.89 -7.14
CA GLN A 101 4.26 -3.24 -8.37
C GLN A 101 4.37 -4.72 -8.74
N VAL A 102 5.55 -5.31 -8.60
CA VAL A 102 5.76 -6.75 -8.85
C VAL A 102 4.87 -7.59 -7.94
N LEU A 103 4.85 -7.30 -6.65
CA LEU A 103 4.02 -8.01 -5.68
C LEU A 103 2.54 -7.71 -5.89
N ALA A 104 2.16 -6.48 -6.23
CA ALA A 104 0.76 -6.13 -6.50
C ALA A 104 0.22 -6.99 -7.65
N ASN A 105 0.99 -7.14 -8.73
CA ASN A 105 0.65 -8.04 -9.82
C ASN A 105 0.60 -9.51 -9.37
N ALA A 106 1.62 -9.99 -8.64
CA ALA A 106 1.69 -11.38 -8.19
C ALA A 106 0.50 -11.79 -7.29
N HIS A 107 0.04 -10.86 -6.43
CA HIS A 107 -1.05 -11.08 -5.48
C HIS A 107 -2.42 -10.58 -5.96
N GLN A 108 -2.49 -10.07 -7.20
CA GLN A 108 -3.72 -9.59 -7.83
C GLN A 108 -4.41 -8.48 -7.02
N VAL A 109 -3.62 -7.55 -6.46
CA VAL A 109 -4.10 -6.32 -5.81
C VAL A 109 -3.79 -5.12 -6.68
N GLY A 110 -4.56 -4.04 -6.52
CA GLY A 110 -4.28 -2.78 -7.21
C GLY A 110 -3.11 -2.03 -6.58
N PHE A 111 -2.56 -1.09 -7.34
CA PHE A 111 -1.45 -0.22 -6.93
C PHE A 111 -1.79 1.24 -7.23
N PHE A 112 -1.47 2.14 -6.31
CA PHE A 112 -1.60 3.58 -6.45
C PHE A 112 -0.32 4.29 -6.04
N ASP A 113 0.22 5.11 -6.95
CA ASP A 113 1.45 5.89 -6.77
C ASP A 113 1.15 7.27 -6.17
N ALA A 114 0.92 7.32 -4.86
CA ALA A 114 0.44 8.52 -4.17
C ALA A 114 1.46 9.69 -4.14
N SER A 115 2.76 9.37 -4.11
CA SER A 115 3.84 10.37 -4.19
C SER A 115 4.35 10.65 -5.60
N GLY A 116 4.07 9.76 -6.56
CA GLY A 116 4.56 9.85 -7.93
C GLY A 116 3.63 10.65 -8.85
N ASP A 117 3.32 10.07 -10.01
CA ASP A 117 2.46 10.68 -11.03
C ASP A 117 0.96 10.43 -10.79
N GLY A 118 0.60 9.78 -9.69
CA GLY A 118 -0.79 9.43 -9.38
C GLY A 118 -1.30 8.22 -10.16
N ALA A 119 -0.44 7.42 -10.79
CA ALA A 119 -0.87 6.22 -11.51
C ALA A 119 -1.65 5.25 -10.61
N ILE A 120 -2.84 4.87 -11.06
CA ILE A 120 -3.71 3.84 -10.48
C ILE A 120 -3.67 2.64 -11.42
N VAL A 121 -3.12 1.52 -10.95
CA VAL A 121 -2.94 0.30 -11.73
C VAL A 121 -3.80 -0.82 -11.17
N PHE A 122 -4.66 -1.39 -12.00
CA PHE A 122 -5.48 -2.54 -11.67
C PHE A 122 -4.81 -3.85 -12.10
N PRO A 123 -5.12 -5.00 -11.45
CA PRO A 123 -4.53 -6.30 -11.80
C PRO A 123 -4.81 -6.77 -13.23
N ASP A 124 -5.88 -6.28 -13.86
CA ASP A 124 -6.22 -6.59 -15.26
C ASP A 124 -5.36 -5.80 -16.28
N GLY A 125 -4.42 -4.99 -15.81
CA GLY A 125 -3.54 -4.15 -16.61
C GLY A 125 -4.13 -2.79 -16.97
N THR A 126 -5.34 -2.46 -16.50
CA THR A 126 -5.89 -1.11 -16.65
C THR A 126 -5.05 -0.13 -15.84
N VAL A 127 -4.60 0.94 -16.50
CA VAL A 127 -3.91 2.07 -15.86
C VAL A 127 -4.75 3.31 -16.03
N VAL A 128 -5.00 4.00 -14.93
CA VAL A 128 -5.72 5.27 -14.85
C VAL A 128 -4.78 6.30 -14.24
N VAL A 129 -4.64 7.46 -14.87
CA VAL A 129 -3.85 8.57 -14.34
C VAL A 129 -4.81 9.76 -14.16
N PRO A 130 -5.00 10.27 -12.94
CA PRO A 130 -5.79 11.48 -12.71
C PRO A 130 -5.22 12.67 -13.50
N GLU A 131 -6.09 13.51 -14.07
CA GLU A 131 -5.70 14.74 -14.79
C GLU A 131 -5.30 15.89 -13.85
#